data_AF-A0A5B9MIE2-F1
#
_entry.id   AF-A0A5B9MIE2-F1
#
_cell.length_a   1.000
_cell.length_b   1.000
_cell.length_c   1.000
_cell.angle_alpha   90.00
_cell.angle_beta   90.00
_cell.angle_gamma   90.00
#
_symmetry.space_group_name_H-M   'P 1'
#
loop_
_entity.id
_entity.type
_entity.pdbx_description
1 polymer ?
#
loop_
_entity_poly.entity_id
_entity_poly.type
_entity_poly.pdbx_seq_one_letter_code
_entity_poly.pdbx_strand_id
1 'polypeptide(L)'
;MCLFAITSSVPFGVFMGILKSAPSVPVIFPPPGHVGSYSVKDGDDWFNVASREAGRSDPWDLIEFNFATRDPREVNWYLESYLNCTESTDGKNYSFSTGAGEIYLPPADWDPSIERSLRLIVLGALSNRATKAINFQRGSHRVSTRELMVVGNAIIDGKIRVLQSSSIRSGRAVYDSDRNVIELGRSAGRTNKSKALIVHECVHALFDLRQDTMTVGVSEGLAYVAQSIFMVQHTDDPEDRLHVDIPSGGPGGATPQEIRNAIRRDAVFQQAWKIALMIVDRKSVPASDWNLLDTAISLHPSYSSSAAHNAIFDGV
;
A
#
# COMPACT_ATOMS: atom_id res chain seq x y z
N MET A 1 -28.77 41.22 55.87
CA MET A 1 -29.95 40.31 55.87
C MET A 1 -29.91 39.57 54.55
N CYS A 2 -29.64 38.28 54.40
CA CYS A 2 -29.40 37.19 55.34
C CYS A 2 -28.34 36.26 54.75
N LEU A 3 -27.55 35.70 55.67
CA LEU A 3 -26.78 34.46 55.53
C LEU A 3 -27.71 33.33 55.06
N PHE A 4 -27.20 32.41 54.25
CA PHE A 4 -27.40 30.97 54.50
C PHE A 4 -26.16 30.20 54.05
N ALA A 5 -25.48 29.62 55.03
CA ALA A 5 -24.57 28.52 54.84
C ALA A 5 -25.38 27.23 54.64
N ILE A 6 -24.98 26.39 53.69
CA ILE A 6 -25.32 24.97 53.70
C ILE A 6 -24.01 24.20 53.75
N THR A 7 -23.78 23.60 54.90
CA THR A 7 -22.85 22.50 55.13
C THR A 7 -23.41 21.25 54.46
N SER A 8 -22.65 20.64 53.55
CA SER A 8 -22.86 19.27 53.11
C SER A 8 -21.53 18.70 52.64
N SER A 9 -20.81 18.09 53.57
CA SER A 9 -19.72 17.16 53.32
C SER A 9 -20.23 15.97 52.50
N VAL A 10 -19.77 15.86 51.26
CA VAL A 10 -19.84 14.62 50.49
C VAL A 10 -18.42 14.31 50.02
N PRO A 11 -17.77 13.22 50.46
CA PRO A 11 -16.60 12.72 49.78
C PRO A 11 -17.10 11.92 48.57
N PHE A 12 -17.57 12.63 47.54
CA PHE A 12 -17.64 12.02 46.21
C PHE A 12 -16.19 11.91 45.75
N GLY A 13 -15.61 10.71 45.93
CA GLY A 13 -14.47 10.29 45.15
C GLY A 13 -14.87 10.47 43.69
N VAL A 14 -14.38 11.54 43.07
CA VAL A 14 -14.47 11.73 41.63
C VAL A 14 -13.74 10.54 41.06
N PHE A 15 -14.48 9.54 40.55
CA PHE A 15 -13.92 8.57 39.64
C PHE A 15 -13.39 9.40 38.46
N MET A 16 -12.09 9.72 38.50
CA MET A 16 -11.39 10.20 37.32
C MET A 16 -11.37 9.01 36.38
N GLY A 17 -12.40 8.90 35.54
CA GLY A 17 -12.48 7.86 34.54
C GLY A 17 -11.26 7.91 33.63
N ILE A 18 -10.89 6.75 33.08
CA ILE A 18 -9.81 6.63 32.11
C ILE A 18 -10.06 7.64 30.98
N LEU A 19 -9.07 8.52 30.77
CA LEU A 19 -9.15 9.52 29.73
C LEU A 19 -8.96 8.83 28.37
N LYS A 20 -10.02 8.84 27.56
CA LYS A 20 -10.01 8.34 26.19
C LYS A 20 -10.64 9.35 25.24
N SER A 21 -10.16 9.38 24.01
CA SER A 21 -10.71 10.19 22.92
C SER A 21 -10.80 9.33 21.68
N ALA A 22 -11.97 9.31 21.05
CA ALA A 22 -12.11 8.66 19.76
C ALA A 22 -11.25 9.38 18.72
N PRO A 23 -10.53 8.64 17.85
CA PRO A 23 -9.80 9.24 16.74
C PRO A 23 -10.80 9.90 15.77
N SER A 24 -10.35 10.90 15.02
CA SER A 24 -11.18 11.56 14.00
C SER A 24 -11.57 10.61 12.87
N VAL A 25 -10.68 9.67 12.54
CA VAL A 25 -10.90 8.55 11.63
C VAL A 25 -10.30 7.30 12.29
N PRO A 26 -11.11 6.29 12.65
CA PRO A 26 -10.59 5.03 13.17
C PRO A 26 -9.69 4.34 12.13
N VAL A 27 -8.57 3.78 12.58
CA VAL A 27 -7.71 2.98 11.70
C VAL A 27 -8.35 1.65 11.33
N ILE A 28 -7.95 1.10 10.18
CA ILE A 28 -8.25 -0.27 9.81
C ILE A 28 -7.54 -1.23 10.77
N PHE A 29 -8.29 -2.22 11.24
CA PHE A 29 -7.83 -3.21 12.19
C PHE A 29 -8.36 -4.59 11.76
N PRO A 30 -7.50 -5.58 11.49
CA PRO A 30 -6.04 -5.58 11.62
C PRO A 30 -5.32 -4.57 10.71
N PRO A 31 -4.16 -4.02 11.11
CA PRO A 31 -3.38 -3.14 10.26
C PRO A 31 -2.90 -3.90 9.00
N PRO A 32 -2.97 -3.30 7.81
CA PRO A 32 -2.40 -3.88 6.59
C PRO A 32 -0.92 -4.23 6.76
N GLY A 33 -0.47 -5.28 6.07
CA GLY A 33 0.94 -5.69 6.07
C GLY A 33 1.49 -6.29 7.36
N HIS A 34 0.65 -6.64 8.34
CA HIS A 34 1.09 -7.42 9.51
C HIS A 34 1.59 -8.81 9.09
N VAL A 35 2.54 -9.36 9.85
CA VAL A 35 3.14 -10.68 9.58
C VAL A 35 2.70 -11.75 10.59
N GLY A 36 1.92 -11.36 11.58
CA GLY A 36 1.37 -12.24 12.60
C GLY A 36 0.52 -11.47 13.60
N SER A 37 -0.05 -12.20 14.56
CA SER A 37 -0.78 -11.64 15.68
C SER A 37 -0.32 -12.27 17.00
N TYR A 38 -0.60 -11.57 18.10
CA TYR A 38 -0.30 -12.00 19.46
C TYR A 38 -1.53 -11.76 20.34
N SER A 39 -2.07 -12.82 20.94
CA SER A 39 -3.15 -12.72 21.91
C SER A 39 -2.58 -12.27 23.26
N VAL A 40 -3.00 -11.09 23.72
CA VAL A 40 -2.51 -10.49 24.96
C VAL A 40 -3.02 -11.25 26.20
N LYS A 41 -2.23 -11.22 27.28
CA LYS A 41 -2.46 -11.98 28.51
C LYS A 41 -2.29 -11.11 29.74
N ASP A 42 -2.72 -11.62 30.89
CA ASP A 42 -2.48 -10.96 32.18
C ASP A 42 -0.98 -10.77 32.43
N GLY A 43 -0.60 -9.56 32.81
CA GLY A 43 0.80 -9.18 33.04
C GLY A 43 1.56 -8.75 31.77
N ASP A 44 0.94 -8.82 30.59
CA ASP A 44 1.50 -8.16 29.41
C ASP A 44 1.35 -6.63 29.53
N ASP A 45 2.32 -5.92 28.97
CA ASP A 45 2.27 -4.48 28.74
C ASP A 45 2.90 -4.17 27.38
N TRP A 46 2.75 -2.94 26.88
CA TRP A 46 3.32 -2.59 25.58
C TRP A 46 4.83 -2.79 25.50
N PHE A 47 5.56 -2.60 26.60
CA PHE A 47 7.02 -2.71 26.62
C PHE A 47 7.47 -4.16 26.46
N ASN A 48 6.92 -5.07 27.26
CA ASN A 48 7.31 -6.47 27.23
C ASN A 48 6.82 -7.16 25.96
N VAL A 49 5.64 -6.80 25.43
CA VAL A 49 5.15 -7.39 24.18
C VAL A 49 5.93 -6.85 22.98
N ALA A 50 6.20 -5.53 22.92
CA ALA A 50 7.02 -4.96 21.87
C ALA A 50 8.43 -5.58 21.83
N SER A 51 9.05 -5.76 22.99
CA SER A 51 10.39 -6.35 23.07
C SER A 51 10.40 -7.84 22.75
N ARG A 52 9.51 -8.63 23.37
CA ARG A 52 9.50 -10.10 23.28
C ARG A 52 8.96 -10.61 21.95
N GLU A 53 7.86 -10.03 21.47
CA GLU A 53 7.11 -10.56 20.33
C GLU A 53 7.45 -9.82 19.02
N ALA A 54 7.66 -8.50 19.09
CA ALA A 54 7.93 -7.68 17.89
C ALA A 54 9.42 -7.34 17.69
N GLY A 55 10.29 -7.68 18.65
CA GLY A 55 11.71 -7.35 18.60
C GLY A 55 12.00 -5.84 18.64
N ARG A 56 11.14 -5.05 19.28
CA ARG A 56 11.20 -3.58 19.33
C ARG A 56 11.64 -3.07 20.69
N SER A 57 12.49 -2.04 20.69
CA SER A 57 12.92 -1.35 21.90
C SER A 57 11.98 -0.22 22.32
N ASP A 58 11.32 0.45 21.37
CA ASP A 58 10.31 1.47 21.65
C ASP A 58 8.91 0.83 21.56
N PRO A 59 8.15 0.73 22.67
CA PRO A 59 6.78 0.23 22.64
C PRO A 59 5.85 1.06 21.75
N TRP A 60 6.15 2.35 21.57
CA TRP A 60 5.34 3.21 20.71
C TRP A 60 5.39 2.80 19.24
N ASP A 61 6.42 2.09 18.80
CA ASP A 61 6.47 1.57 17.42
C ASP A 61 5.39 0.51 17.21
N LEU A 62 5.17 -0.38 18.19
CA LEU A 62 4.12 -1.39 18.11
C LEU A 62 2.71 -0.77 18.22
N ILE A 63 2.56 0.25 19.07
CA ILE A 63 1.32 1.02 19.20
C ILE A 63 1.02 1.74 17.88
N GLU A 64 1.99 2.45 17.31
CA GLU A 64 1.84 3.19 16.06
C GLU A 64 1.55 2.25 14.89
N PHE A 65 2.15 1.06 14.86
CA PHE A 65 1.83 0.05 13.85
C PHE A 65 0.36 -0.39 13.88
N ASN A 66 -0.19 -0.61 15.09
CA ASN A 66 -1.54 -1.11 15.26
C ASN A 66 -2.60 0.00 15.13
N PHE A 67 -2.31 1.19 15.64
CA PHE A 67 -3.32 2.24 15.87
C PHE A 67 -3.03 3.56 15.14
N ALA A 68 -1.91 3.66 14.42
CA ALA A 68 -1.44 4.86 13.71
C ALA A 68 -1.47 6.15 14.56
N THR A 69 -1.27 6.03 15.88
CA THR A 69 -1.29 7.15 16.82
C THR A 69 -0.24 6.98 17.91
N ARG A 70 0.18 8.12 18.48
CA ARG A 70 0.95 8.19 19.72
C ARG A 70 0.21 8.99 20.81
N ASP A 71 -1.07 9.33 20.61
CA ASP A 71 -1.89 9.97 21.64
C ASP A 71 -2.41 8.90 22.61
N PRO A 72 -2.00 8.89 23.89
CA PRO A 72 -2.42 7.88 24.85
C PRO A 72 -3.95 7.80 25.03
N ARG A 73 -4.69 8.89 24.78
CA ARG A 73 -6.16 8.90 24.89
C ARG A 73 -6.81 8.14 23.73
N GLU A 74 -6.23 8.22 22.54
CA GLU A 74 -6.67 7.40 21.40
C GLU A 74 -6.26 5.94 21.59
N VAL A 75 -5.06 5.69 22.14
CA VAL A 75 -4.65 4.32 22.51
C VAL A 75 -5.65 3.69 23.48
N ASN A 76 -6.06 4.39 24.53
CA ASN A 76 -7.10 3.90 25.43
C ASN A 76 -8.42 3.62 24.72
N TRP A 77 -8.81 4.47 23.75
CA TRP A 77 -10.01 4.22 22.95
C TRP A 77 -9.90 2.93 22.14
N TYR A 78 -8.75 2.66 21.51
CA TYR A 78 -8.52 1.43 20.74
C TYR A 78 -8.41 0.18 21.61
N LEU A 79 -7.73 0.28 22.77
CA LEU A 79 -7.64 -0.82 23.73
C LEU A 79 -9.04 -1.29 24.16
N GLU A 80 -9.96 -0.37 24.42
CA GLU A 80 -11.33 -0.74 24.73
C GLU A 80 -12.11 -1.21 23.49
N SER A 81 -12.01 -0.49 22.38
CA SER A 81 -12.89 -0.70 21.22
C SER A 81 -12.51 -1.92 20.37
N TYR A 82 -11.22 -2.22 20.24
CA TYR A 82 -10.71 -3.30 19.40
C TYR A 82 -10.22 -4.50 20.22
N LEU A 83 -9.69 -4.23 21.40
CA LEU A 83 -9.13 -5.25 22.28
C LEU A 83 -10.07 -5.60 23.45
N ASN A 84 -11.21 -4.91 23.63
CA ASN A 84 -12.10 -5.15 24.79
C ASN A 84 -11.40 -5.00 26.16
N CYS A 85 -10.30 -4.24 26.25
CA CYS A 85 -9.69 -3.93 27.53
C CYS A 85 -10.63 -3.02 28.33
N THR A 86 -11.01 -3.47 29.53
CA THR A 86 -11.91 -2.71 30.43
C THR A 86 -11.29 -2.42 31.80
N GLU A 87 -10.14 -3.04 32.10
CA GLU A 87 -9.46 -2.91 33.37
C GLU A 87 -8.31 -1.90 33.29
N SER A 88 -7.97 -1.29 34.44
CA SER A 88 -6.83 -0.37 34.57
C SER A 88 -6.12 -0.61 35.89
N THR A 89 -4.78 -0.67 35.81
CA THR A 89 -3.90 -0.87 36.97
C THR A 89 -3.43 0.45 37.59
N ASP A 90 -3.46 1.56 36.83
CA ASP A 90 -2.98 2.88 37.26
C ASP A 90 -4.11 3.92 37.38
N GLY A 91 -5.35 3.54 37.03
CA GLY A 91 -6.52 4.42 36.97
C GLY A 91 -6.47 5.44 35.83
N LYS A 92 -5.52 5.33 34.90
CA LYS A 92 -5.28 6.30 33.81
C LYS A 92 -5.31 5.66 32.43
N ASN A 93 -4.81 4.44 32.30
CA ASN A 93 -4.71 3.71 31.04
C ASN A 93 -5.33 2.32 31.17
N TYR A 94 -5.95 1.85 30.10
CA TYR A 94 -6.38 0.46 30.05
C TYR A 94 -5.16 -0.48 30.07
N SER A 95 -5.29 -1.60 30.77
CA SER A 95 -4.28 -2.64 30.89
C SER A 95 -4.69 -3.87 30.06
N PHE A 96 -3.71 -4.59 29.53
CA PHE A 96 -3.99 -5.88 28.90
C PHE A 96 -4.46 -6.88 29.95
N SER A 97 -5.37 -7.74 29.53
CA SER A 97 -5.89 -8.85 30.32
C SER A 97 -6.14 -10.04 29.42
N THR A 98 -6.16 -11.23 30.00
CA THR A 98 -6.47 -12.46 29.26
C THR A 98 -7.86 -12.37 28.63
N GLY A 99 -7.93 -12.55 27.30
CA GLY A 99 -9.17 -12.45 26.54
C GLY A 99 -9.41 -11.08 25.90
N ALA A 100 -8.49 -10.13 26.07
CA ALA A 100 -8.54 -8.81 25.47
C ALA A 100 -8.11 -8.77 23.98
N GLY A 101 -8.40 -9.81 23.20
CA GLY A 101 -8.13 -9.81 21.75
C GLY A 101 -6.66 -9.94 21.35
N GLU A 102 -6.37 -9.53 20.11
CA GLU A 102 -5.07 -9.71 19.46
C GLU A 102 -4.44 -8.38 19.06
N ILE A 103 -3.15 -8.25 19.27
CA ILE A 103 -2.34 -7.20 18.64
C ILE A 103 -1.60 -7.78 17.44
N TYR A 104 -1.31 -6.95 16.45
CA TYR A 104 -0.68 -7.39 15.21
C TYR A 104 0.79 -6.97 15.14
N LEU A 105 1.61 -7.87 14.61
CA LEU A 105 3.06 -7.73 14.60
C LEU A 105 3.55 -7.14 13.27
N PRO A 106 4.40 -6.09 13.31
CA PRO A 106 5.04 -5.56 12.11
C PRO A 106 6.05 -6.56 11.52
N PRO A 107 6.37 -6.44 10.21
CA PRO A 107 7.58 -7.04 9.66
C PRO A 107 8.82 -6.67 10.48
N ALA A 108 9.79 -7.58 10.58
CA ALA A 108 10.99 -7.38 11.38
C ALA A 108 11.82 -6.16 10.95
N ASP A 109 11.83 -5.85 9.65
CA ASP A 109 12.55 -4.72 9.04
C ASP A 109 11.68 -3.46 8.89
N TRP A 110 10.45 -3.46 9.39
CA TRP A 110 9.60 -2.27 9.39
C TRP A 110 10.19 -1.16 10.27
N ASP A 111 10.03 0.09 9.88
CA ASP A 111 10.41 1.27 10.67
C ASP A 111 9.41 2.39 10.33
N PRO A 112 8.73 2.99 11.33
CA PRO A 112 7.70 4.00 11.09
C PRO A 112 8.25 5.24 10.38
N SER A 113 9.51 5.63 10.65
CA SER A 113 10.17 6.77 10.01
C SER A 113 10.48 6.49 8.54
N ILE A 114 10.88 5.25 8.24
CA ILE A 114 11.12 4.79 6.87
C ILE A 114 9.78 4.73 6.11
N GLU A 115 8.75 4.08 6.67
CA GLU A 115 7.42 4.01 6.04
C GLU A 115 6.87 5.41 5.72
N ARG A 116 6.96 6.37 6.64
CA ARG A 116 6.55 7.76 6.36
C ARG A 116 7.28 8.32 5.14
N SER A 117 8.58 8.08 5.02
CA SER A 117 9.37 8.52 3.87
C SER A 117 8.96 7.82 2.58
N LEU A 118 8.66 6.52 2.63
CA LEU A 118 8.18 5.74 1.48
C LEU A 118 6.80 6.19 1.01
N ARG A 119 5.87 6.49 1.93
CA ARG A 119 4.56 7.08 1.60
C ARG A 119 4.72 8.36 0.78
N LEU A 120 5.62 9.25 1.20
CA LEU A 120 5.91 10.48 0.45
C LEU A 120 6.49 10.21 -0.94
N ILE A 121 7.26 9.13 -1.12
CA ILE A 121 7.74 8.72 -2.45
C ILE A 121 6.58 8.32 -3.35
N VAL A 122 5.64 7.50 -2.86
CA VAL A 122 4.46 7.09 -3.65
C VAL A 122 3.56 8.27 -3.96
N LEU A 123 3.25 9.10 -2.97
CA LEU A 123 2.48 10.34 -3.16
C LEU A 123 3.17 11.31 -4.12
N GLY A 124 4.50 11.37 -4.08
CA GLY A 124 5.31 12.15 -5.04
C GLY A 124 5.21 11.63 -6.48
N ALA A 125 5.11 10.31 -6.68
CA ALA A 125 4.85 9.74 -7.99
C ALA A 125 3.43 10.05 -8.48
N LEU A 126 2.42 9.93 -7.61
CA LEU A 126 1.02 10.22 -7.94
C LEU A 126 0.76 11.70 -8.22
N SER A 127 1.45 12.61 -7.52
CA SER A 127 1.33 14.07 -7.71
C SER A 127 2.20 14.64 -8.84
N ASN A 128 3.04 13.80 -9.47
CA ASN A 128 3.89 14.21 -10.58
C ASN A 128 3.04 14.77 -11.75
N ARG A 129 3.55 15.80 -12.44
CA ARG A 129 2.90 16.38 -13.62
C ARG A 129 2.60 15.34 -14.71
N ALA A 130 3.48 14.37 -14.93
CA ALA A 130 3.27 13.32 -15.92
C ALA A 130 2.05 12.44 -15.60
N THR A 131 1.78 12.17 -14.33
CA THR A 131 0.59 11.43 -13.87
C THR A 131 -0.71 12.14 -14.26
N LYS A 132 -0.67 13.47 -14.48
CA LYS A 132 -1.83 14.26 -14.97
C LYS A 132 -2.22 13.94 -16.43
N ALA A 133 -1.33 13.32 -17.20
CA ALA A 133 -1.64 12.89 -18.56
C ALA A 133 -2.42 11.56 -18.61
N ILE A 134 -2.48 10.83 -17.48
CA ILE A 134 -3.18 9.55 -17.40
C ILE A 134 -4.69 9.79 -17.35
N ASN A 135 -5.37 9.49 -18.45
CA ASN A 135 -6.82 9.49 -18.55
C ASN A 135 -7.26 8.63 -19.74
N PHE A 136 -7.61 7.37 -19.47
CA PHE A 136 -8.07 6.44 -20.49
C PHE A 136 -9.06 5.43 -19.91
N GLN A 137 -9.71 4.70 -20.80
CA GLN A 137 -10.71 3.70 -20.47
C GLN A 137 -10.64 2.55 -21.46
N ARG A 138 -10.86 1.34 -20.96
CA ARG A 138 -11.00 0.12 -21.76
C ARG A 138 -12.19 -0.67 -21.23
N GLY A 139 -13.22 -0.83 -22.06
CA GLY A 139 -14.48 -1.42 -21.60
C GLY A 139 -15.07 -0.60 -20.44
N SER A 140 -15.39 -1.25 -19.33
CA SER A 140 -15.86 -0.61 -18.09
C SER A 140 -14.76 -0.06 -17.19
N HIS A 141 -13.49 -0.40 -17.44
CA HIS A 141 -12.39 -0.05 -16.53
C HIS A 141 -11.75 1.27 -16.96
N ARG A 142 -11.82 2.25 -16.07
CA ARG A 142 -11.23 3.57 -16.25
C ARG A 142 -10.00 3.73 -15.37
N VAL A 143 -8.98 4.37 -15.91
CA VAL A 143 -7.80 4.81 -15.18
C VAL A 143 -7.55 6.28 -15.51
N SER A 144 -7.61 7.12 -14.47
CA SER A 144 -7.37 8.55 -14.59
C SER A 144 -6.59 9.09 -13.40
N THR A 145 -5.97 10.25 -13.55
CA THR A 145 -5.28 10.94 -12.44
C THR A 145 -6.19 11.10 -11.23
N ARG A 146 -7.48 11.43 -11.46
CA ARG A 146 -8.44 11.60 -10.37
C ARG A 146 -8.66 10.30 -9.60
N GLU A 147 -8.78 9.19 -10.31
CA GLU A 147 -8.94 7.86 -9.70
C GLU A 147 -7.66 7.43 -8.97
N LEU A 148 -6.48 7.68 -9.55
CA LEU A 148 -5.21 7.41 -8.88
C LEU A 148 -5.01 8.24 -7.60
N MET A 149 -5.59 9.44 -7.51
CA MET A 149 -5.59 10.20 -6.25
C MET A 149 -6.44 9.56 -5.15
N VAL A 150 -7.40 8.69 -5.49
CA VAL A 150 -8.13 7.88 -4.49
C VAL A 150 -7.19 6.91 -3.80
N VAL A 151 -6.25 6.31 -4.55
CA VAL A 151 -5.17 5.47 -3.99
C VAL A 151 -4.28 6.30 -3.07
N GLY A 152 -3.92 7.53 -3.49
CA GLY A 152 -3.17 8.46 -2.65
C GLY A 152 -3.86 8.74 -1.31
N ASN A 153 -5.19 8.94 -1.32
CA ASN A 153 -5.97 9.13 -0.10
C ASN A 153 -6.02 7.85 0.75
N ALA A 154 -6.18 6.67 0.12
CA ALA A 154 -6.13 5.39 0.84
C ALA A 154 -4.77 5.17 1.55
N ILE A 155 -3.67 5.65 0.95
CA ILE A 155 -2.34 5.66 1.59
C ILE A 155 -2.27 6.68 2.73
N ILE A 156 -2.89 7.86 2.59
CA ILE A 156 -2.94 8.89 3.64
C ILE A 156 -3.72 8.38 4.86
N ASP A 157 -4.85 7.72 4.60
CA ASP A 157 -5.77 7.19 5.60
C ASP A 157 -5.29 5.85 6.21
N GLY A 158 -4.15 5.31 5.75
CA GLY A 158 -3.57 4.08 6.28
C GLY A 158 -4.26 2.80 5.82
N LYS A 159 -5.17 2.88 4.84
CA LYS A 159 -5.82 1.71 4.23
C LYS A 159 -4.89 0.90 3.36
N ILE A 160 -4.01 1.59 2.64
CA ILE A 160 -2.91 0.97 1.92
C ILE A 160 -1.62 1.41 2.60
N ARG A 161 -0.80 0.45 3.01
CA ARG A 161 0.52 0.76 3.58
C ARG A 161 1.62 0.75 2.54
N VAL A 162 2.72 1.42 2.86
CA VAL A 162 3.88 1.47 1.98
C VAL A 162 5.10 0.98 2.74
N LEU A 163 5.54 -0.23 2.43
CA LEU A 163 6.60 -0.91 3.16
C LEU A 163 7.86 -1.01 2.29
N GLN A 164 9.04 -0.99 2.91
CA GLN A 164 10.26 -1.38 2.22
C GLN A 164 10.36 -2.89 2.27
N SER A 165 10.75 -3.51 1.17
CA SER A 165 10.93 -4.95 1.10
C SER A 165 12.26 -5.28 0.44
N SER A 166 13.06 -6.10 1.13
CA SER A 166 14.35 -6.57 0.63
C SER A 166 14.20 -7.66 -0.45
N SER A 167 13.04 -8.32 -0.55
CA SER A 167 12.73 -9.27 -1.61
C SER A 167 12.45 -8.56 -2.94
N ILE A 168 12.04 -7.29 -2.90
CA ILE A 168 11.81 -6.47 -4.07
C ILE A 168 13.12 -5.87 -4.57
N ARG A 169 13.46 -6.14 -5.84
CA ARG A 169 14.67 -5.62 -6.47
C ARG A 169 14.74 -4.09 -6.38
N SER A 170 15.95 -3.57 -6.19
CA SER A 170 16.22 -2.12 -6.17
C SER A 170 15.56 -1.38 -7.33
N GLY A 171 14.86 -0.28 -7.02
CA GLY A 171 14.14 0.56 -7.97
C GLY A 171 12.78 0.02 -8.44
N ARG A 172 12.32 -1.13 -7.92
CA ARG A 172 11.01 -1.71 -8.23
C ARG A 172 9.98 -1.41 -7.14
N ALA A 173 8.71 -1.61 -7.49
CA ALA A 173 7.57 -1.58 -6.60
C ALA A 173 6.69 -2.80 -6.93
N VAL A 174 5.91 -3.29 -5.96
CA VAL A 174 4.87 -4.31 -6.15
C VAL A 174 3.67 -3.93 -5.27
N TYR A 175 2.45 -4.04 -5.79
CA TYR A 175 1.24 -4.04 -4.98
C TYR A 175 0.85 -5.49 -4.61
N ASP A 176 0.60 -5.71 -3.33
CA ASP A 176 0.08 -6.95 -2.75
C ASP A 176 -1.34 -6.69 -2.26
N SER A 177 -2.33 -7.19 -2.99
CA SER A 177 -3.76 -7.00 -2.68
C SER A 177 -4.18 -7.74 -1.42
N ASP A 178 -3.72 -8.98 -1.23
CA ASP A 178 -4.05 -9.78 -0.04
C ASP A 178 -3.66 -9.07 1.27
N ARG A 179 -2.57 -8.28 1.25
CA ARG A 179 -2.08 -7.53 2.41
C ARG A 179 -2.40 -6.04 2.39
N ASN A 180 -2.93 -5.51 1.29
CA ASN A 180 -3.13 -4.08 1.06
C ASN A 180 -1.85 -3.25 1.25
N VAL A 181 -0.76 -3.71 0.62
CA VAL A 181 0.58 -3.10 0.74
C VAL A 181 1.18 -2.78 -0.62
N ILE A 182 1.73 -1.57 -0.75
CA ILE A 182 2.72 -1.25 -1.79
C ILE A 182 4.12 -1.49 -1.22
N GLU A 183 4.78 -2.54 -1.69
CA GLU A 183 6.16 -2.84 -1.33
C GLU A 183 7.15 -2.15 -2.27
N LEU A 184 8.13 -1.47 -1.69
CA LEU A 184 9.16 -0.74 -2.42
C LEU A 184 10.52 -1.39 -2.21
N GLY A 185 11.20 -1.69 -3.30
CA GLY A 185 12.62 -2.03 -3.28
C GLY A 185 13.47 -0.83 -2.88
N ARG A 186 14.72 -1.07 -2.47
CA ARG A 186 15.69 0.02 -2.21
C ARG A 186 15.74 0.98 -3.40
N SER A 187 15.89 2.28 -3.17
CA SER A 187 15.96 3.31 -4.24
C SER A 187 14.71 3.46 -5.11
N ALA A 188 13.57 2.86 -4.76
CA ALA A 188 12.30 3.11 -5.45
C ALA A 188 11.97 4.62 -5.51
N GLY A 189 11.37 5.06 -6.60
CA GLY A 189 10.98 6.44 -6.86
C GLY A 189 12.11 7.44 -7.13
N ARG A 190 13.39 7.00 -7.14
CA ARG A 190 14.53 7.91 -7.43
C ARG A 190 14.64 8.32 -8.89
N THR A 191 14.19 7.47 -9.81
CA THR A 191 14.23 7.72 -11.26
C THR A 191 12.82 7.77 -11.84
N ASN A 192 12.65 8.37 -13.02
CA ASN A 192 11.36 8.38 -13.70
C ASN A 192 10.87 6.96 -14.02
N LYS A 193 11.78 6.05 -14.43
CA LYS A 193 11.48 4.62 -14.64
C LYS A 193 10.91 3.98 -13.37
N SER A 194 11.50 4.26 -12.21
CA SER A 194 11.03 3.73 -10.93
C SER A 194 9.70 4.37 -10.47
N LYS A 195 9.50 5.66 -10.71
CA LYS A 195 8.20 6.32 -10.45
C LYS A 195 7.09 5.78 -11.35
N ALA A 196 7.40 5.46 -12.61
CA ALA A 196 6.45 4.86 -13.53
C ALA A 196 6.00 3.47 -13.06
N LEU A 197 6.92 2.68 -12.48
CA LEU A 197 6.56 1.41 -11.83
C LEU A 197 5.67 1.63 -10.59
N ILE A 198 5.94 2.64 -9.77
CA ILE A 198 5.03 2.97 -8.67
C ILE A 198 3.62 3.29 -9.21
N VAL A 199 3.52 4.04 -10.32
CA VAL A 199 2.24 4.32 -10.97
C VAL A 199 1.57 3.04 -11.47
N HIS A 200 2.32 2.07 -12.02
CA HIS A 200 1.82 0.74 -12.38
C HIS A 200 1.16 0.05 -11.18
N GLU A 201 1.86 -0.03 -10.06
CA GLU A 201 1.33 -0.67 -8.85
C GLU A 201 0.11 0.06 -8.28
N CYS A 202 0.08 1.39 -8.36
CA CYS A 202 -1.09 2.17 -7.96
C CYS A 202 -2.32 1.92 -8.86
N VAL A 203 -2.15 1.45 -10.10
CA VAL A 203 -3.28 1.04 -10.94
C VAL A 203 -3.92 -0.24 -10.41
N HIS A 204 -3.10 -1.20 -9.97
CA HIS A 204 -3.61 -2.43 -9.32
C HIS A 204 -4.33 -2.10 -8.02
N ALA A 205 -3.74 -1.26 -7.16
CA ALA A 205 -4.38 -0.76 -5.95
C ALA A 205 -5.71 -0.04 -6.21
N LEU A 206 -5.81 0.71 -7.32
CA LEU A 206 -7.06 1.36 -7.72
C LEU A 206 -8.15 0.34 -8.08
N PHE A 207 -7.81 -0.73 -8.79
CA PHE A 207 -8.77 -1.78 -9.12
C PHE A 207 -9.22 -2.54 -7.87
N ASP A 208 -8.29 -2.76 -6.94
CA ASP A 208 -8.58 -3.39 -5.66
C ASP A 208 -9.54 -2.56 -4.81
N LEU A 209 -9.27 -1.26 -4.62
CA LEU A 209 -10.18 -0.32 -3.95
C LEU A 209 -11.60 -0.28 -4.53
N ARG A 210 -11.76 -0.64 -5.81
CA ARG A 210 -13.07 -0.69 -6.49
C ARG A 210 -13.68 -2.08 -6.53
N GLN A 211 -12.94 -3.11 -6.11
CA GLN A 211 -13.31 -4.51 -6.25
C GLN A 211 -13.67 -4.85 -7.70
N ASP A 212 -12.90 -4.32 -8.64
CA ASP A 212 -13.16 -4.49 -10.07
C ASP A 212 -13.03 -5.98 -10.46
N THR A 213 -13.99 -6.51 -11.20
CA THR A 213 -13.88 -7.87 -11.77
C THR A 213 -13.20 -7.81 -13.14
N MET A 214 -11.99 -8.35 -13.25
CA MET A 214 -11.27 -8.49 -14.52
C MET A 214 -10.26 -9.65 -14.48
N THR A 215 -9.67 -9.99 -15.63
CA THR A 215 -8.55 -10.94 -15.65
C THR A 215 -7.23 -10.28 -15.30
N VAL A 216 -6.25 -11.07 -14.83
CA VAL A 216 -4.87 -10.61 -14.61
C VAL A 216 -4.33 -9.92 -15.86
N GLY A 217 -4.58 -10.48 -17.05
CA GLY A 217 -4.10 -9.90 -18.31
C GLY A 217 -4.66 -8.52 -18.60
N VAL A 218 -5.95 -8.29 -18.32
CA VAL A 218 -6.56 -6.96 -18.49
C VAL A 218 -5.98 -5.97 -17.48
N SER A 219 -5.82 -6.37 -16.22
CA SER A 219 -5.24 -5.52 -15.16
C SER A 219 -3.83 -5.07 -15.50
N GLU A 220 -2.95 -6.03 -15.83
CA GLU A 220 -1.58 -5.76 -16.25
C GLU A 220 -1.52 -4.85 -17.48
N GLY A 221 -2.41 -5.07 -18.46
CA GLY A 221 -2.47 -4.24 -19.66
C GLY A 221 -2.82 -2.78 -19.37
N LEU A 222 -3.79 -2.55 -18.47
CA LEU A 222 -4.14 -1.20 -18.01
C LEU A 222 -2.98 -0.55 -17.25
N ALA A 223 -2.32 -1.30 -16.35
CA ALA A 223 -1.18 -0.81 -15.58
C ALA A 223 0.02 -0.45 -16.48
N TYR A 224 0.36 -1.29 -17.46
CA TYR A 224 1.43 -0.99 -18.43
C TYR A 224 1.13 0.24 -19.31
N VAL A 225 -0.13 0.46 -19.68
CA VAL A 225 -0.52 1.66 -20.43
C VAL A 225 -0.37 2.91 -19.56
N ALA A 226 -0.81 2.88 -18.30
CA ALA A 226 -0.63 4.00 -17.37
C ALA A 226 0.86 4.31 -17.13
N GLN A 227 1.67 3.27 -16.91
CA GLN A 227 3.11 3.36 -16.81
C GLN A 227 3.73 4.00 -18.06
N SER A 228 3.28 3.58 -19.24
CA SER A 228 3.79 4.10 -20.52
C SER A 228 3.38 5.57 -20.73
N ILE A 229 2.14 5.95 -20.38
CA ILE A 229 1.69 7.35 -20.40
C ILE A 229 2.56 8.21 -19.49
N PHE A 230 2.93 7.72 -18.31
CA PHE A 230 3.85 8.46 -17.43
C PHE A 230 5.22 8.67 -18.09
N MET A 231 5.76 7.65 -18.76
CA MET A 231 7.10 7.68 -19.34
C MET A 231 7.19 8.55 -20.60
N VAL A 232 6.19 8.55 -21.49
CA VAL A 232 6.18 9.43 -22.68
C VAL A 232 6.20 10.93 -22.34
N GLN A 233 5.88 11.29 -21.10
CA GLN A 233 5.98 12.68 -20.62
C GLN A 233 7.41 13.08 -20.21
N HIS A 234 8.34 12.13 -20.16
CA HIS A 234 9.71 12.32 -19.69
C HIS A 234 10.77 11.94 -20.72
N THR A 235 10.42 11.17 -21.75
CA THR A 235 11.32 10.78 -22.82
C THR A 235 10.52 10.48 -24.09
N ASP A 236 11.11 10.83 -25.23
CA ASP A 236 10.61 10.42 -26.55
C ASP A 236 11.24 9.09 -27.00
N ASP A 237 12.26 8.61 -26.29
CA ASP A 237 12.95 7.36 -26.60
C ASP A 237 12.20 6.16 -25.99
N PRO A 238 11.59 5.28 -26.82
CA PRO A 238 10.97 4.07 -26.33
C PRO A 238 11.96 3.13 -25.64
N GLU A 239 13.26 3.16 -25.93
CA GLU A 239 14.24 2.30 -25.25
C GLU A 239 14.50 2.74 -23.81
N ASP A 240 14.17 4.00 -23.48
CA ASP A 240 14.20 4.50 -22.11
C ASP A 240 12.99 4.09 -21.27
N ARG A 241 11.95 3.51 -21.87
CA ARG A 241 10.66 3.26 -21.20
C ARG A 241 10.77 2.28 -20.04
N LEU A 242 11.58 1.23 -20.15
CA LEU A 242 11.96 0.32 -19.07
C LEU A 242 13.11 -0.57 -19.54
N HIS A 243 14.13 -0.79 -18.70
CA HIS A 243 15.11 -1.82 -19.00
C HIS A 243 14.39 -3.18 -18.96
N VAL A 244 14.05 -3.69 -20.14
CA VAL A 244 13.97 -5.14 -20.30
C VAL A 244 15.38 -5.61 -20.05
N ASP A 245 15.61 -6.26 -18.90
CA ASP A 245 16.89 -6.91 -18.64
C ASP A 245 17.03 -8.01 -19.71
N ILE A 246 17.60 -7.65 -20.85
CA ILE A 246 18.21 -8.59 -21.77
C ILE A 246 19.50 -8.97 -21.07
N PRO A 247 19.70 -10.25 -20.69
CA PRO A 247 20.94 -10.64 -20.05
C PRO A 247 22.10 -10.27 -20.96
N SER A 248 22.89 -9.26 -20.58
CA SER A 248 24.10 -8.88 -21.29
C SER A 248 25.08 -10.03 -21.07
N GLY A 249 25.26 -10.85 -22.11
CA GLY A 249 25.94 -12.13 -22.06
C GLY A 249 27.26 -12.11 -21.28
N GLY A 250 27.19 -12.53 -20.01
CA GLY A 250 28.38 -12.87 -19.23
C GLY A 250 29.17 -14.00 -19.89
N PRO A 251 30.26 -14.48 -19.27
CA PRO A 251 30.99 -15.66 -19.77
C PRO A 251 30.04 -16.87 -19.80
N GLY A 252 29.39 -17.09 -20.95
CA GLY A 252 28.28 -18.04 -21.12
C GLY A 252 27.18 -17.56 -22.09
N GLY A 253 27.02 -16.25 -22.31
CA GLY A 253 25.97 -15.69 -23.17
C GLY A 253 24.55 -15.84 -22.58
N ALA A 254 23.58 -15.12 -23.14
CA ALA A 254 22.16 -15.38 -22.85
C ALA A 254 21.70 -16.62 -23.61
N THR A 255 20.97 -17.51 -22.94
CA THR A 255 20.36 -18.67 -23.61
C THR A 255 19.28 -18.23 -24.60
N PRO A 256 18.98 -19.03 -25.65
CA PRO A 256 17.88 -18.74 -26.56
C PRO A 256 16.53 -18.53 -25.86
N GLN A 257 16.30 -19.21 -24.73
CA GLN A 257 15.07 -19.03 -23.95
C GLN A 257 15.03 -17.68 -23.23
N GLU A 258 16.15 -17.24 -22.65
CA GLU A 258 16.22 -15.92 -22.01
C GLU A 258 16.03 -14.78 -23.02
N ILE A 259 16.59 -14.91 -24.22
CA ILE A 259 16.39 -13.97 -25.32
C ILE A 259 14.91 -13.95 -25.71
N ARG A 260 14.27 -15.11 -25.93
CA ARG A 260 12.83 -15.20 -26.21
C ARG A 260 11.98 -14.56 -25.11
N ASN A 261 12.34 -14.80 -23.85
CA ASN A 261 11.65 -14.21 -22.70
C ASN A 261 11.80 -12.69 -22.70
N ALA A 262 13.00 -12.16 -22.98
CA ALA A 262 13.22 -10.72 -23.07
C ALA A 262 12.40 -10.09 -24.20
N ILE A 263 12.37 -10.70 -25.39
CA ILE A 263 11.53 -10.24 -26.52
C ILE A 263 10.04 -10.19 -26.12
N ARG A 264 9.55 -11.23 -25.44
CA ARG A 264 8.16 -11.29 -24.96
C ARG A 264 7.85 -10.22 -23.91
N ARG A 265 8.81 -9.91 -23.02
CA ARG A 265 8.69 -8.79 -22.08
C ARG A 265 8.59 -7.46 -22.82
N ASP A 266 9.47 -7.23 -23.79
CA ASP A 266 9.50 -5.99 -24.55
C ASP A 266 8.24 -5.79 -25.40
N ALA A 267 7.66 -6.86 -25.97
CA ALA A 267 6.44 -6.79 -26.77
C ALA A 267 5.26 -6.14 -26.00
N VAL A 268 5.13 -6.42 -24.70
CA VAL A 268 4.11 -5.79 -23.85
C VAL A 268 4.33 -4.28 -23.77
N PHE A 269 5.56 -3.86 -23.49
CA PHE A 269 5.92 -2.45 -23.41
C PHE A 269 5.79 -1.72 -24.75
N GLN A 270 6.23 -2.32 -25.85
CA GLN A 270 6.08 -1.75 -27.19
C GLN A 270 4.63 -1.43 -27.49
N GLN A 271 3.74 -2.39 -27.23
CA GLN A 271 2.33 -2.23 -27.53
C GLN A 271 1.65 -1.24 -26.56
N ALA A 272 1.98 -1.28 -25.26
CA ALA A 272 1.48 -0.31 -24.29
C ALA A 272 1.95 1.12 -24.59
N TRP A 273 3.20 1.29 -25.03
CA TRP A 273 3.75 2.58 -25.46
C TRP A 273 3.03 3.15 -26.67
N LYS A 274 2.77 2.32 -27.69
CA LYS A 274 1.98 2.71 -28.86
C LYS A 274 0.60 3.23 -28.46
N ILE A 275 -0.07 2.53 -27.54
CA ILE A 275 -1.37 2.95 -26.99
C ILE A 275 -1.25 4.26 -26.22
N ALA A 276 -0.21 4.41 -25.39
CA ALA A 276 0.04 5.63 -24.63
C ALA A 276 0.23 6.86 -25.52
N LEU A 277 1.00 6.75 -26.61
CA LEU A 277 1.16 7.85 -27.58
C LEU A 277 -0.18 8.28 -28.19
N MET A 278 -1.03 7.31 -28.57
CA MET A 278 -2.37 7.64 -29.10
C MET A 278 -3.23 8.36 -28.06
N ILE A 279 -3.21 7.92 -26.79
CA ILE A 279 -3.97 8.56 -25.71
C ILE A 279 -3.48 9.99 -25.46
N VAL A 280 -2.16 10.20 -25.39
CA VAL A 280 -1.57 11.53 -25.19
C VAL A 280 -1.88 12.47 -26.35
N ASP A 281 -1.88 11.97 -27.58
CA ASP A 281 -2.29 12.69 -28.80
C ASP A 281 -3.81 12.90 -28.90
N ARG A 282 -4.60 12.42 -27.93
CA ARG A 282 -6.08 12.45 -27.91
C ARG A 282 -6.71 11.73 -29.12
N LYS A 283 -6.04 10.70 -29.63
CA LYS A 283 -6.53 9.82 -30.69
C LYS A 283 -7.30 8.65 -30.07
N SER A 284 -8.32 8.17 -30.77
CA SER A 284 -9.00 6.93 -30.40
C SER A 284 -8.05 5.75 -30.52
N VAL A 285 -8.01 4.86 -29.52
CA VAL A 285 -7.22 3.63 -29.57
C VAL A 285 -8.03 2.53 -30.26
N PRO A 286 -7.57 1.98 -31.39
CA PRO A 286 -8.27 0.87 -32.06
C PRO A 286 -8.37 -0.38 -31.17
N ALA A 287 -9.48 -1.11 -31.27
CA ALA A 287 -9.65 -2.39 -30.55
C ALA A 287 -8.54 -3.41 -30.87
N SER A 288 -8.02 -3.39 -32.11
CA SER A 288 -6.89 -4.24 -32.51
C SER A 288 -5.63 -4.00 -31.68
N ASP A 289 -5.37 -2.75 -31.25
CA ASP A 289 -4.21 -2.45 -30.43
C ASP A 289 -4.34 -2.99 -29.00
N TRP A 290 -5.55 -3.01 -28.45
CA TRP A 290 -5.83 -3.68 -27.18
C TRP A 290 -5.68 -5.21 -27.31
N ASN A 291 -6.19 -5.81 -28.39
CA ASN A 291 -6.06 -7.25 -28.63
C ASN A 291 -4.59 -7.68 -28.78
N LEU A 292 -3.76 -6.85 -29.42
CA LEU A 292 -2.32 -7.08 -29.52
C LEU A 292 -1.64 -7.00 -28.14
N LEU A 293 -2.07 -6.06 -27.29
CA LEU A 293 -1.55 -5.95 -25.93
C LEU A 293 -1.90 -7.19 -25.09
N ASP A 294 -3.15 -7.65 -25.16
CA ASP A 294 -3.57 -8.89 -24.49
C ASP A 294 -2.77 -10.09 -24.94
N THR A 295 -2.54 -10.20 -26.26
CA THR A 295 -1.73 -11.27 -26.84
C THR A 295 -0.31 -11.22 -26.29
N ALA A 296 0.31 -10.03 -26.26
CA ALA A 296 1.64 -9.86 -25.71
C ALA A 296 1.70 -10.27 -24.22
N ILE A 297 0.70 -9.90 -23.42
CA ILE A 297 0.63 -10.26 -21.99
C ILE A 297 0.43 -11.77 -21.81
N SER A 298 -0.42 -12.41 -22.62
CA SER A 298 -0.63 -13.87 -22.58
C SER A 298 0.63 -14.67 -22.94
N LEU A 299 1.58 -14.05 -23.67
CA LEU A 299 2.87 -14.64 -24.00
C LEU A 299 3.99 -14.25 -23.02
N HIS A 300 3.72 -13.31 -22.11
CA HIS A 300 4.70 -12.80 -21.16
C HIS A 300 5.12 -13.92 -20.19
N PRO A 301 6.42 -14.13 -19.92
CA PRO A 301 6.88 -15.24 -19.09
C PRO A 301 6.26 -15.29 -17.69
N SER A 302 6.02 -14.13 -17.07
CA SER A 302 5.42 -14.04 -15.73
C SER A 302 3.90 -14.20 -15.70
N TYR A 303 3.22 -14.01 -16.83
CA TYR A 303 1.74 -13.96 -16.88
C TYR A 303 1.12 -15.05 -17.75
N SER A 304 1.91 -15.75 -18.56
CA SER A 304 1.38 -16.71 -19.54
C SER A 304 0.53 -17.83 -18.94
N SER A 305 0.76 -18.19 -17.67
CA SER A 305 -0.02 -19.18 -16.94
C SER A 305 -1.24 -18.61 -16.21
N SER A 306 -1.33 -17.29 -16.03
CA SER A 306 -2.35 -16.64 -15.19
C SER A 306 -3.14 -15.53 -15.88
N ALA A 307 -2.75 -15.10 -17.09
CA ALA A 307 -3.35 -13.95 -17.78
C ALA A 307 -4.87 -14.08 -17.99
N ALA A 308 -5.38 -15.31 -18.10
CA ALA A 308 -6.81 -15.61 -18.24
C ALA A 308 -7.53 -15.82 -16.89
N HIS A 309 -6.80 -15.94 -15.78
CA HIS A 309 -7.40 -16.03 -14.45
C HIS A 309 -7.96 -14.68 -14.02
N ASN A 310 -8.98 -14.70 -13.16
CA ASN A 310 -9.47 -13.50 -12.51
C ASN A 310 -8.37 -12.91 -11.62
N ALA A 311 -8.19 -11.59 -11.69
CA ALA A 311 -7.40 -10.86 -10.71
C ALA A 311 -8.13 -10.91 -9.35
N ILE A 312 -7.35 -11.00 -8.28
CA ILE A 312 -7.87 -10.99 -6.91
C ILE A 312 -7.86 -9.54 -6.44
N PHE A 313 -9.04 -8.91 -6.50
CA PHE A 313 -9.31 -7.55 -6.06
C PHE A 313 -10.48 -7.61 -5.07
N ASP A 314 -10.17 -7.93 -3.82
CA ASP A 314 -11.11 -8.17 -2.73
C ASP A 314 -11.36 -6.92 -1.87
N GLY A 315 -10.64 -5.84 -2.12
CA GLY A 315 -10.87 -4.54 -1.49
C GLY A 315 -9.93 -4.22 -0.35
N VAL A 316 -10.00 -2.94 0.05
CA VAL A 316 -9.15 -2.34 1.09
C VAL A 316 -9.98 -1.89 2.28
#